data_AF-A0A971NK67-F1
#
_entry.id   AF-A0A971NK67-F1
#
_cell.length_a   1.000
_cell.length_b   1.000
_cell.length_c   1.000
_cell.angle_alpha   90.00
_cell.angle_beta   90.00
_cell.angle_gamma   90.00
#
_symmetry.space_group_name_H-M   'P 1'
#
loop_
_entity.id
_entity.type
_entity.pdbx_description
1 polymer ?
#
loop_
_entity_poly.entity_id
_entity_poly.type
_entity_poly.pdbx_seq_one_letter_code
_entity_poly.pdbx_strand_id
1 'polypeptide(L)'
;VVIATQNNVGTAGTQLLPYAQLDRFLIRLSIGYPDYESEMEIIRDRQKKNPVDDVRQVCGTEDVLQMQKEVLDVVLKDSIIAYITELTIATRENPMVELGISPRGALAICRIAKARAYVYGRDYVVPEDIQAVFPDVCTHRIILSQKAKIQKVTAQQVLQDSIAGISVPDTVKKNQAMERRKLMLIKS
;
A
#
# COMPACT_ATOMS: atom_id res chain seq x y z
N VAL A 1 -13.51 9.90 4.30
CA VAL A 1 -12.15 9.36 4.52
C VAL A 1 -11.42 10.31 5.45
N VAL A 2 -10.62 9.81 6.40
CA VAL A 2 -9.74 10.66 7.23
C VAL A 2 -8.34 10.62 6.65
N ILE A 3 -7.76 11.79 6.40
CA ILE A 3 -6.36 11.97 6.01
C ILE A 3 -5.72 12.82 7.11
N ALA A 4 -4.65 12.31 7.71
CA ALA A 4 -3.87 13.01 8.72
C ALA A 4 -2.44 13.17 8.21
N THR A 5 -1.86 14.35 8.42
CA THR A 5 -0.45 14.63 8.11
C THR A 5 0.32 14.85 9.41
N GLN A 6 1.59 14.46 9.42
CA GLN A 6 2.48 14.66 10.55
C GLN A 6 3.82 15.20 10.04
N ASN A 7 4.24 16.36 10.55
CA ASN A 7 5.54 16.94 10.24
C ASN A 7 6.58 16.36 11.22
N ASN A 8 7.60 15.68 10.68
CA ASN A 8 8.63 15.02 11.49
C ASN A 8 9.71 15.99 12.02
N VAL A 9 9.76 17.21 11.48
CA VAL A 9 10.69 18.25 11.94
C VAL A 9 10.00 18.99 13.09
N GLY A 10 10.32 18.57 14.30
CA GLY A 10 9.59 18.94 15.51
C GLY A 10 9.54 20.45 15.75
N THR A 11 8.33 20.99 15.84
CA THR A 11 8.07 22.20 16.60
C THR A 11 8.00 21.83 18.08
N ALA A 12 8.51 22.69 18.97
CA ALA A 12 8.38 22.49 20.41
C ALA A 12 6.90 22.19 20.77
N GLY A 13 6.63 21.01 21.34
CA GLY A 13 5.29 20.58 21.73
C GLY A 13 4.63 19.49 20.88
N THR A 14 5.25 19.01 19.78
CA THR A 14 4.69 17.89 19.01
C THR A 14 5.01 16.53 19.65
N GLN A 15 3.98 15.85 20.16
CA GLN A 15 4.09 14.44 20.60
C GLN A 15 3.79 13.50 19.43
N LEU A 16 4.56 12.42 19.32
CA LEU A 16 4.27 11.36 18.35
C LEU A 16 2.95 10.68 18.71
N LEU A 17 2.16 10.31 17.70
CA LEU A 17 0.96 9.52 17.91
C LEU A 17 1.34 8.17 18.55
N PRO A 18 0.67 7.76 19.64
CA PRO A 18 0.84 6.43 20.21
C PRO A 18 0.57 5.33 19.17
N TYR A 19 1.29 4.22 19.28
CA TYR A 19 1.14 3.07 18.39
C TYR A 19 -0.32 2.61 18.22
N ALA A 20 -1.07 2.52 19.32
CA ALA A 20 -2.48 2.12 19.30
C ALA A 20 -3.38 3.07 18.48
N GLN A 21 -2.98 4.34 18.31
CA GLN A 21 -3.66 5.29 17.45
C GLN A 21 -3.22 5.14 15.99
N LEU A 22 -1.92 4.97 15.74
CA LEU A 22 -1.37 4.72 14.41
C LEU A 22 -1.94 3.44 13.78
N ASP A 23 -2.13 2.37 14.56
CA ASP A 23 -2.71 1.10 14.11
C ASP A 23 -4.14 1.24 13.52
N ARG A 24 -4.82 2.36 13.81
CA ARG A 24 -6.12 2.70 13.24
C ARG A 24 -6.05 3.19 11.80
N PHE A 25 -4.91 3.71 11.37
CA PHE A 25 -4.70 4.11 9.99
C PHE A 25 -4.47 2.89 9.11
N LEU A 26 -5.16 2.86 7.97
CA LEU A 26 -5.05 1.76 7.02
C LEU A 26 -3.65 1.69 6.40
N ILE A 27 -3.14 2.85 5.96
CA ILE A 27 -1.82 3.03 5.36
C ILE A 27 -1.13 4.23 5.99
N ARG A 28 0.21 4.19 5.96
CA ARG A 28 1.06 5.34 6.19
C ARG A 28 1.95 5.51 4.97
N LEU A 29 1.86 6.68 4.36
CA LEU A 29 2.71 7.05 3.23
C LEU A 29 3.81 7.99 3.71
N SER A 30 5.00 7.84 3.11
CA SER A 30 6.11 8.78 3.27
C SER A 30 6.27 9.55 1.99
N ILE A 31 5.95 10.85 2.02
CA ILE A 31 6.12 11.74 0.87
C ILE A 31 7.52 12.33 0.95
N GLY A 32 8.37 11.95 -0.01
CA GLY A 32 9.66 12.62 -0.23
C GLY A 32 9.50 13.92 -1.02
N TYR A 33 10.61 14.60 -1.24
CA TYR A 33 10.65 15.70 -2.21
C TYR A 33 10.59 15.14 -3.64
N PRO A 34 9.93 15.85 -4.57
CA PRO A 34 10.00 15.51 -5.99
C PRO A 34 11.45 15.55 -6.49
N ASP A 35 11.73 14.82 -7.58
CA ASP A 35 12.97 15.02 -8.31
C ASP A 35 13.01 16.40 -8.99
N TYR A 36 14.19 16.79 -9.46
CA TYR A 36 14.44 18.10 -10.04
C TYR A 36 13.48 18.46 -11.18
N GLU A 37 13.20 17.52 -12.09
CA GLU A 37 12.33 17.76 -13.24
C GLU A 37 10.87 17.93 -12.81
N SER A 38 10.40 17.06 -11.92
CA SER A 38 9.06 17.15 -11.34
C SER A 38 8.87 18.45 -10.55
N GLU A 39 9.90 18.89 -9.81
CA GLU A 39 9.88 20.16 -9.08
C GLU A 39 9.78 21.36 -10.02
N MET A 40 10.57 21.35 -11.11
CA MET A 40 10.50 22.39 -12.13
C MET A 40 9.14 22.45 -12.83
N GLU A 41 8.53 21.31 -13.14
CA GLU A 41 7.20 21.23 -13.74
C GLU A 41 6.14 21.81 -12.79
N ILE A 42 6.15 21.41 -11.52
CA ILE A 42 5.23 21.94 -10.49
C ILE A 42 5.34 23.47 -10.39
N ILE A 43 6.56 24.01 -10.40
CA ILE A 43 6.78 25.46 -10.34
C ILE A 43 6.23 26.16 -11.58
N ARG A 44 6.47 25.62 -12.79
CA ARG A 44 6.00 26.19 -14.06
C ARG A 44 4.47 26.19 -14.16
N ASP A 45 3.83 25.08 -13.79
CA ASP A 45 2.37 24.94 -13.87
C ASP A 45 1.65 25.92 -12.94
N ARG A 46 2.17 26.08 -11.71
CA ARG A 46 1.61 27.00 -10.72
C ARG A 46 1.80 28.49 -11.02
N GLN A 47 2.63 28.86 -12.00
CA GLN A 47 2.82 30.27 -12.36
C GLN A 47 1.66 30.84 -13.18
N LYS A 48 0.92 30.02 -13.93
CA LYS A 48 -0.09 30.51 -14.89
C LYS A 48 -1.52 30.38 -14.38
N LYS A 49 -1.87 29.25 -13.75
CA LYS A 49 -3.20 28.96 -13.19
C LYS A 49 -3.08 27.99 -12.02
N ASN A 50 -4.10 27.96 -11.16
CA ASN A 50 -4.22 26.90 -10.17
C ASN A 50 -4.84 25.66 -10.86
N PRO A 51 -4.14 24.51 -10.95
CA PRO A 51 -4.67 23.32 -11.63
C PRO A 51 -5.99 22.80 -11.05
N VAL A 52 -6.28 23.16 -9.79
CA VAL A 52 -7.55 22.84 -9.12
C VAL A 52 -8.75 23.45 -9.85
N ASP A 53 -8.58 24.60 -10.51
CA ASP A 53 -9.66 25.31 -11.19
C ASP A 53 -10.13 24.58 -12.46
N ASP A 54 -9.29 23.71 -13.05
CA ASP A 54 -9.59 22.95 -14.27
C ASP A 54 -10.10 21.52 -13.97
N VAL A 55 -10.24 21.15 -12.69
CA VAL A 55 -10.72 19.82 -12.28
C VAL A 55 -12.18 19.64 -12.70
N ARG A 56 -12.46 18.55 -13.41
CA ARG A 56 -13.82 18.15 -13.80
C ARG A 56 -14.23 16.90 -13.04
N GLN A 57 -15.50 16.82 -12.68
CA GLN A 57 -16.07 15.62 -12.11
C GLN A 57 -16.06 14.50 -13.16
N VAL A 58 -15.39 13.39 -12.85
CA VAL A 58 -15.31 12.20 -13.71
C VAL A 58 -16.12 11.01 -13.18
N CYS A 59 -16.57 11.08 -11.93
CA CYS A 59 -17.45 10.08 -11.31
C CYS A 59 -18.36 10.73 -10.25
N GLY A 60 -19.53 10.14 -10.05
CA GLY A 60 -20.49 10.49 -9.01
C GLY A 60 -20.27 9.73 -7.70
N THR A 61 -21.07 10.06 -6.69
CA THR A 61 -21.05 9.37 -5.40
C THR A 61 -21.47 7.90 -5.56
N GLU A 62 -22.48 7.65 -6.38
CA GLU A 62 -23.03 6.34 -6.67
C GLU A 62 -21.99 5.43 -7.32
N ASP A 63 -21.19 5.96 -8.25
CA ASP A 63 -20.08 5.25 -8.88
C ASP A 63 -19.06 4.81 -7.83
N VAL A 64 -18.69 5.70 -6.89
CA VAL A 64 -17.74 5.38 -5.83
C VAL A 64 -18.29 4.31 -4.88
N LEU A 65 -19.55 4.40 -4.50
CA LEU A 65 -20.19 3.38 -3.66
C LEU A 65 -20.30 2.04 -4.38
N GLN A 66 -20.52 2.05 -5.69
CA GLN A 66 -20.56 0.86 -6.52
C GLN A 66 -19.16 0.23 -6.63
N MET A 67 -18.12 1.01 -6.90
CA MET A 67 -16.73 0.55 -6.89
C MET A 67 -16.35 -0.08 -5.54
N GLN A 68 -16.80 0.50 -4.42
CA GLN A 68 -16.55 -0.07 -3.09
C GLN A 68 -17.17 -1.46 -2.91
N LYS A 69 -18.36 -1.71 -3.48
CA LYS A 69 -19.00 -3.04 -3.45
C LYS A 69 -18.24 -4.03 -4.34
N GLU A 70 -17.90 -3.63 -5.56
CA GLU A 70 -17.19 -4.49 -6.51
C GLU A 70 -15.81 -4.92 -6.01
N VAL A 71 -15.11 -4.05 -5.27
CA VAL A 71 -13.85 -4.40 -4.59
C VAL A 71 -14.04 -5.55 -3.59
N LEU A 72 -15.21 -5.71 -2.97
CA LEU A 72 -15.46 -6.82 -2.04
C LEU A 72 -15.49 -8.17 -2.78
N ASP A 73 -15.97 -8.18 -4.02
CA ASP A 73 -16.11 -9.37 -4.87
C ASP A 73 -14.79 -9.82 -5.51
N VAL A 74 -13.75 -8.97 -5.48
CA VAL A 74 -12.41 -9.36 -5.94
C VAL A 74 -11.92 -10.58 -5.15
N VAL A 75 -11.52 -11.62 -5.88
CA VAL A 75 -11.16 -12.92 -5.32
C VAL A 75 -9.77 -12.89 -4.71
N LEU A 76 -9.67 -13.29 -3.44
CA LEU A 76 -8.41 -13.76 -2.84
C LEU A 76 -8.43 -15.29 -2.87
N LYS A 77 -7.44 -15.88 -3.54
CA LYS A 77 -7.23 -17.33 -3.52
C LYS A 77 -6.54 -17.75 -2.22
N ASP A 78 -6.73 -19.00 -1.80
CA ASP A 78 -6.10 -19.53 -0.59
C ASP A 78 -4.57 -19.41 -0.61
N SER A 79 -3.93 -19.56 -1.78
CA SER A 79 -2.48 -19.35 -1.92
C SER A 79 -2.05 -17.92 -1.61
N ILE A 80 -2.88 -16.92 -1.92
CA ILE A 80 -2.62 -15.51 -1.57
C ILE A 80 -2.84 -15.28 -0.08
N ILE A 81 -3.89 -15.88 0.50
CA ILE A 81 -4.16 -15.80 1.94
C ILE A 81 -3.01 -16.43 2.73
N ALA A 82 -2.50 -17.59 2.28
CA ALA A 82 -1.33 -18.25 2.85
C ALA A 82 -0.10 -17.34 2.75
N TYR A 83 0.17 -16.76 1.58
CA TYR A 83 1.30 -15.84 1.39
C TYR A 83 1.25 -14.62 2.33
N ILE A 84 0.08 -13.98 2.48
CA ILE A 84 -0.10 -12.88 3.44
C ILE A 84 0.17 -13.37 4.88
N THR A 85 -0.34 -14.55 5.21
CA THR A 85 -0.17 -15.14 6.55
C THR A 85 1.30 -15.39 6.85
N GLU A 86 2.02 -16.03 5.94
CA GLU A 86 3.47 -16.28 6.02
C GLU A 86 4.24 -14.97 6.19
N LEU A 87 3.95 -13.95 5.39
CA LEU A 87 4.56 -12.62 5.53
C LEU A 87 4.36 -12.06 6.94
N THR A 88 3.13 -12.10 7.47
CA THR A 88 2.88 -11.60 8.82
C THR A 88 3.56 -12.43 9.91
N ILE A 89 3.63 -13.76 9.76
CA ILE A 89 4.35 -14.63 10.71
C ILE A 89 5.85 -14.30 10.68
N ALA A 90 6.44 -14.18 9.49
CA ALA A 90 7.84 -13.81 9.34
C ALA A 90 8.16 -12.47 10.04
N THR A 91 7.25 -11.49 10.01
CA THR A 91 7.47 -10.25 10.80
C THR A 91 7.45 -10.46 12.31
N ARG A 92 6.65 -11.41 12.83
CA ARG A 92 6.55 -11.71 14.27
C ARG A 92 7.73 -12.52 14.78
N GLU A 93 8.29 -13.38 13.93
CA GLU A 93 9.42 -14.24 14.26
C GLU A 93 10.78 -13.59 14.00
N ASN A 94 10.80 -12.42 13.34
CA ASN A 94 12.04 -11.71 13.05
C ASN A 94 12.68 -11.16 14.35
N PRO A 95 13.95 -11.49 14.66
CA PRO A 95 14.62 -11.04 15.89
C PRO A 95 14.86 -9.52 15.97
N MET A 96 14.71 -8.80 14.85
CA MET A 96 14.77 -7.34 14.78
C MET A 96 13.43 -6.68 15.13
N VAL A 97 12.39 -7.47 15.39
CA VAL A 97 11.03 -7.01 15.67
C VAL A 97 10.65 -7.36 17.11
N GLU A 98 10.14 -6.38 17.84
CA GLU A 98 9.53 -6.54 19.16
C GLU A 98 8.03 -6.80 19.05
N LEU A 99 7.36 -6.15 18.08
CA LEU A 99 5.95 -6.38 17.76
C LEU A 99 5.78 -6.43 16.24
N GLY A 100 5.38 -7.60 15.73
CA GLY A 100 5.10 -7.82 14.32
C GLY A 100 3.66 -7.52 13.92
N ILE A 101 3.33 -7.81 12.66
CA ILE A 101 2.02 -7.50 12.08
C ILE A 101 0.92 -8.34 12.70
N SER A 102 -0.12 -7.70 13.25
CA SER A 102 -1.27 -8.38 13.86
C SER A 102 -2.25 -8.94 12.82
N PRO A 103 -3.23 -9.78 13.20
CA PRO A 103 -4.32 -10.19 12.31
C PRO A 103 -5.07 -9.02 11.68
N ARG A 104 -5.18 -7.88 12.39
CA ARG A 104 -5.75 -6.65 11.84
C ARG A 104 -4.94 -6.11 10.67
N GLY A 105 -3.61 -6.15 10.78
CA GLY A 105 -2.72 -5.77 9.67
C GLY A 105 -2.87 -6.69 8.47
N ALA A 106 -3.02 -8.01 8.70
CA ALA A 106 -3.31 -8.96 7.63
C ALA A 106 -4.61 -8.61 6.87
N LEU A 107 -5.69 -8.32 7.59
CA LEU A 107 -6.96 -7.88 6.98
C LEU A 107 -6.82 -6.55 6.21
N ALA A 108 -6.01 -5.62 6.71
CA ALA A 108 -5.71 -4.37 6.02
C ALA A 108 -4.99 -4.62 4.69
N ILE A 109 -3.99 -5.54 4.66
CA ILE A 109 -3.30 -5.95 3.44
C ILE A 109 -4.31 -6.52 2.44
N CYS A 110 -5.16 -7.47 2.85
CA CYS A 110 -6.18 -8.05 1.99
C CYS A 110 -7.08 -6.98 1.35
N ARG A 111 -7.56 -6.02 2.15
CA ARG A 111 -8.47 -4.97 1.67
C ARG A 111 -7.82 -4.09 0.60
N ILE A 112 -6.57 -3.71 0.78
CA ILE A 112 -5.87 -2.84 -0.18
C ILE A 112 -5.43 -3.62 -1.40
N ALA A 113 -5.00 -4.87 -1.23
CA ALA A 113 -4.67 -5.73 -2.36
C ALA A 113 -5.87 -5.95 -3.29
N LYS A 114 -7.07 -6.17 -2.74
CA LYS A 114 -8.31 -6.22 -3.53
C LYS A 114 -8.57 -4.91 -4.28
N ALA A 115 -8.48 -3.78 -3.57
CA ALA A 115 -8.68 -2.46 -4.19
C ALA A 115 -7.65 -2.19 -5.31
N ARG A 116 -6.40 -2.61 -5.10
CA ARG A 116 -5.33 -2.51 -6.10
C ARG A 116 -5.67 -3.35 -7.32
N ALA A 117 -5.97 -4.65 -7.15
CA ALA A 117 -6.36 -5.53 -8.25
C ALA A 117 -7.52 -4.95 -9.07
N TYR A 118 -8.55 -4.44 -8.38
CA TYR A 118 -9.70 -3.78 -9.00
C TYR A 118 -9.31 -2.56 -9.84
N VAL A 119 -8.49 -1.64 -9.31
CA VAL A 119 -8.00 -0.46 -10.04
C VAL A 119 -7.17 -0.86 -11.27
N TYR A 120 -6.48 -1.99 -11.23
CA TYR A 120 -5.77 -2.56 -12.38
C TYR A 120 -6.68 -3.33 -13.36
N GLY A 121 -7.99 -3.40 -13.10
CA GLY A 121 -8.99 -4.07 -13.93
C GLY A 121 -9.00 -5.58 -13.78
N ARG A 122 -8.60 -6.11 -12.62
CA ARG A 122 -8.60 -7.55 -12.30
C ARG A 122 -9.62 -7.84 -11.21
N ASP A 123 -10.28 -8.98 -11.35
CA ASP A 123 -11.24 -9.55 -10.40
C ASP A 123 -10.58 -10.55 -9.43
N TYR A 124 -9.25 -10.69 -9.46
CA TYR A 124 -8.48 -11.48 -8.52
C TYR A 124 -7.15 -10.81 -8.15
N VAL A 125 -6.72 -11.08 -6.93
CA VAL A 125 -5.44 -10.61 -6.39
C VAL A 125 -4.29 -11.50 -6.87
N VAL A 126 -3.16 -10.87 -7.23
CA VAL A 126 -1.89 -11.54 -7.52
C VAL A 126 -0.84 -11.19 -6.46
N PRO A 127 0.26 -11.96 -6.32
CA PRO A 127 1.27 -11.70 -5.30
C PRO A 127 1.90 -10.31 -5.39
N GLU A 128 2.04 -9.77 -6.60
CA GLU A 128 2.56 -8.43 -6.85
C GLU A 128 1.67 -7.34 -6.23
N ASP A 129 0.36 -7.59 -6.09
CA ASP A 129 -0.52 -6.66 -5.37
C ASP A 129 -0.20 -6.65 -3.88
N ILE A 130 0.11 -7.81 -3.30
CA ILE A 130 0.49 -7.94 -1.89
C ILE A 130 1.80 -7.20 -1.66
N GLN A 131 2.83 -7.52 -2.44
CA GLN A 131 4.16 -6.93 -2.29
C GLN A 131 4.14 -5.42 -2.45
N ALA A 132 3.35 -4.89 -3.37
CA ALA A 132 3.24 -3.44 -3.58
C ALA A 132 2.61 -2.70 -2.40
N VAL A 133 1.63 -3.29 -1.72
CA VAL A 133 0.90 -2.63 -0.62
C VAL A 133 1.48 -2.95 0.75
N PHE A 134 2.26 -4.02 0.87
CA PHE A 134 2.75 -4.53 2.14
C PHE A 134 3.56 -3.49 2.93
N PRO A 135 4.54 -2.76 2.35
CA PRO A 135 5.28 -1.73 3.08
C PRO A 135 4.38 -0.61 3.62
N ASP A 136 3.47 -0.09 2.80
CA ASP A 136 2.61 1.06 3.14
C ASP A 136 1.58 0.72 4.22
N VAL A 137 1.14 -0.54 4.28
CA VAL A 137 0.21 -1.03 5.31
C VAL A 137 0.93 -1.36 6.61
N CYS A 138 2.17 -1.85 6.53
CA CYS A 138 2.83 -2.52 7.63
C CYS A 138 3.86 -1.66 8.37
N THR A 139 4.44 -0.64 7.73
CA THR A 139 5.57 0.12 8.31
C THR A 139 5.24 0.76 9.66
N HIS A 140 4.03 1.29 9.85
CA HIS A 140 3.59 1.86 11.13
C HIS A 140 3.02 0.82 12.11
N ARG A 141 2.92 -0.45 11.71
CA ARG A 141 2.40 -1.56 12.50
C ARG A 141 3.50 -2.49 13.04
N ILE A 142 4.77 -2.10 12.87
CA ILE A 142 5.92 -2.83 13.42
C ILE A 142 6.62 -1.99 14.47
N ILE A 143 6.95 -2.62 15.60
CA ILE A 143 7.85 -2.04 16.60
C ILE A 143 9.17 -2.79 16.52
N LEU A 144 10.26 -2.05 16.27
CA LEU A 144 11.60 -2.59 16.18
C LEU A 144 12.19 -2.86 17.56
N SER A 145 12.89 -3.99 17.69
CA SER A 145 13.60 -4.35 18.92
C SER A 145 14.79 -3.43 19.20
N GLN A 146 15.29 -3.43 20.43
CA GLN A 146 16.50 -2.66 20.78
C GLN A 146 17.72 -3.06 19.94
N LYS A 147 17.84 -4.35 19.63
CA LYS A 147 18.88 -4.89 18.76
C LYS A 147 18.85 -4.24 17.38
N ALA A 148 17.67 -4.11 16.78
CA ALA A 148 17.49 -3.46 15.49
C ALA A 148 17.95 -2.00 15.51
N LYS A 149 17.63 -1.26 16.58
CA LYS A 149 18.05 0.14 16.75
C LYS A 149 19.57 0.28 16.81
N ILE A 150 20.25 -0.57 17.57
CA ILE A 150 21.72 -0.59 17.66
C ILE A 150 22.34 -0.87 16.28
N GLN A 151 21.75 -1.81 15.54
CA GLN A 151 22.22 -2.19 14.20
C GLN A 151 21.72 -1.26 13.09
N LYS A 152 20.99 -0.20 13.43
CA LYS A 152 20.39 0.76 12.48
C LYS A 152 19.50 0.10 11.41
N VAL A 153 18.88 -1.02 11.75
CA VAL A 153 17.89 -1.68 10.90
C VAL A 153 16.59 -0.89 10.95
N THR A 154 15.95 -0.70 9.80
CA THR A 154 14.69 0.02 9.65
C THR A 154 13.51 -0.94 9.49
N ALA A 155 12.30 -0.49 9.83
CA ALA A 155 11.08 -1.27 9.61
C ALA A 155 10.88 -1.59 8.12
N GLN A 156 11.25 -0.67 7.23
CA GLN A 156 11.18 -0.87 5.80
C GLN A 156 12.11 -2.00 5.33
N GLN A 157 13.34 -2.07 5.84
CA GLN A 157 14.27 -3.17 5.54
C GLN A 157 13.72 -4.51 6.03
N VAL A 158 13.21 -4.58 7.28
CA VAL A 158 12.59 -5.81 7.80
C VAL A 158 11.45 -6.30 6.91
N LEU A 159 10.60 -5.38 6.43
CA LEU A 159 9.47 -5.73 5.56
C LEU A 159 9.94 -6.20 4.18
N GLN A 160 10.98 -5.58 3.62
CA GLN A 160 11.61 -6.01 2.37
C GLN A 160 12.24 -7.40 2.51
N ASP A 161 12.94 -7.65 3.62
CA ASP A 161 13.53 -8.95 3.93
C ASP A 161 12.45 -10.03 4.07
N SER A 162 11.32 -9.73 4.72
CA SER A 162 10.17 -10.63 4.78
C SER A 162 9.63 -10.98 3.39
N ILE A 163 9.51 -9.99 2.49
CA ILE A 163 9.05 -10.22 1.10
C ILE A 163 10.05 -11.09 0.35
N ALA A 164 11.35 -10.81 0.47
CA ALA A 164 12.41 -11.54 -0.23
C ALA A 164 12.61 -12.97 0.30
N GLY A 165 12.35 -13.20 1.59
CA GLY A 165 12.56 -14.48 2.25
C GLY A 165 11.42 -15.49 2.07
N ILE A 166 10.25 -15.07 1.58
CA ILE A 166 9.07 -15.93 1.44
C ILE A 166 8.80 -16.22 -0.03
N SER A 167 8.68 -17.50 -0.36
CA SER A 167 8.36 -17.97 -1.70
C SER A 167 7.07 -17.36 -2.23
N VAL A 168 7.16 -16.73 -3.39
CA VAL A 168 6.01 -16.15 -4.08
C VAL A 168 5.17 -17.29 -4.66
N PRO A 169 3.85 -17.37 -4.39
CA PRO A 169 3.03 -18.45 -4.90
C PRO A 169 2.84 -18.35 -6.42
N ASP A 170 2.84 -19.49 -7.10
CA ASP A 170 2.66 -19.55 -8.55
C ASP A 170 1.26 -19.05 -8.96
N THR A 171 1.23 -17.96 -9.72
CA THR A 171 0.00 -17.51 -10.36
C THR A 171 -0.26 -18.32 -11.62
N VAL A 172 -1.14 -19.30 -11.52
CA VAL A 172 -1.64 -20.03 -12.70
C VAL A 172 -2.27 -19.05 -13.70
N LYS A 173 -1.63 -18.94 -14.88
CA LYS A 173 -1.97 -18.25 -16.15
C LYS A 173 -1.59 -16.77 -16.32
N LYS A 174 -0.33 -16.54 -16.69
CA LYS A 174 0.19 -15.29 -17.29
C LYS A 174 -0.47 -14.81 -18.61
N ASN A 175 -1.39 -15.54 -19.26
CA ASN A 175 -1.67 -15.30 -20.69
C ASN A 175 -3.12 -14.98 -21.15
N GLN A 176 -4.14 -14.82 -20.30
CA GLN A 176 -5.52 -14.62 -20.81
C GLN A 176 -6.09 -13.20 -20.66
N ALA A 177 -5.61 -12.39 -19.72
CA ALA A 177 -6.10 -11.02 -19.52
C ALA A 177 -5.42 -9.99 -20.46
N MET A 178 -4.14 -10.21 -20.81
CA MET A 178 -3.39 -9.29 -21.67
C MET A 178 -3.85 -9.35 -23.14
N GLU A 179 -4.24 -10.54 -23.64
CA GLU A 179 -4.81 -10.68 -24.99
C GLU A 179 -6.18 -10.04 -25.15
N ARG A 180 -7.05 -10.12 -24.14
CA ARG A 180 -8.38 -9.48 -24.19
C ARG A 180 -8.29 -7.95 -24.25
N ARG A 181 -7.30 -7.35 -23.58
CA ARG A 181 -7.08 -5.90 -23.60
C ARG A 181 -6.50 -5.41 -24.92
N LYS A 182 -5.62 -6.20 -25.56
CA LYS A 182 -5.11 -5.91 -26.91
C LYS A 182 -6.23 -5.95 -27.95
N LEU A 183 -7.25 -6.80 -27.78
CA LEU A 183 -8.39 -6.89 -28.68
C LEU A 183 -9.42 -5.75 -28.51
N MET A 184 -9.53 -5.17 -27.30
CA MET A 184 -10.43 -4.04 -27.02
C MET A 184 -9.87 -2.69 -27.47
N LEU A 185 -8.57 -2.43 -27.28
CA LEU A 185 -7.93 -1.16 -27.67
C LEU A 185 -7.72 -1.00 -29.19
N ILE A 186 -7.87 -2.07 -29.98
CA ILE A 186 -7.78 -2.00 -31.46
C ILE A 186 -9.17 -1.77 -32.10
N LYS A 187 -10.26 -1.83 -31.31
CA LYS A 187 -11.65 -1.72 -31.81
C LYS A 187 -12.40 -0.46 -31.36
N SER A 188 -11.71 0.52 -30.79
CA SER A 188 -12.24 1.81 -30.33
C SER A 188 -11.36 2.94 -30.83
#